data_AF-A0A1Y5G2Z4-F1
#
_entry.id   AF-A0A1Y5G2Z4-F1
#
_cell.length_a   1.000
_cell.length_b   1.000
_cell.length_c   1.000
_cell.angle_alpha   90.00
_cell.angle_beta   90.00
_cell.angle_gamma   90.00
#
_symmetry.space_group_name_H-M   'P 1'
#
loop_
_entity.id
_entity.type
_entity.pdbx_description
1 polymer ?
#
loop_
_entity_poly.entity_id
_entity_poly.type
_entity_poly.pdbx_seq_one_letter_code
_entity_poly.pdbx_strand_id
1 'polypeptide(L)'
;MELPLLDPAHPLFPDPATALSEPDGLLAAGGNLSVATLLSAYQQGIFPWYEEGQPILWWSPNPRAVIVPEKIHISKSLAKTLRRGGYRVTTDQAFERVINACAEPRPEHLERPGESHTWISPEMIAAYIRLFEAGHAHSVEYWLDDQLCGGLYGLAMGNVFCGESMFSRASNASKIAFSHLAKGLEKAGFVLIDCQVENDHLNSLGAQAMAREDFIAILNEAADITIDWPTKLISTKVSTEEDPHLYKANN
;
A
#
# COMPACT_ATOMS: atom_id res chain seq x y z
N MET A 1 24.95 4.69 16.80
CA MET A 1 25.02 3.42 16.06
C MET A 1 25.29 3.79 14.61
N GLU A 2 26.26 3.16 13.94
CA GLU A 2 26.47 3.42 12.50
C GLU A 2 25.40 2.68 11.70
N LEU A 3 24.80 3.36 10.72
CA LEU A 3 23.78 2.78 9.86
C LEU A 3 24.43 1.78 8.89
N PRO A 4 24.01 0.49 8.88
CA PRO A 4 24.57 -0.51 7.97
C PRO A 4 24.44 -0.09 6.49
N LEU A 5 25.51 -0.26 5.72
CA LEU A 5 25.53 -0.05 4.27
C LEU A 5 25.41 -1.41 3.56
N LEU A 6 24.37 -1.58 2.75
CA LEU A 6 24.10 -2.81 2.01
C LEU A 6 24.94 -2.90 0.73
N ASP A 7 25.38 -4.13 0.41
CA ASP A 7 26.08 -4.42 -0.83
C ASP A 7 25.20 -4.11 -2.05
N PRO A 8 25.71 -3.40 -3.08
CA PRO A 8 24.90 -2.97 -4.22
C PRO A 8 24.49 -4.13 -5.16
N ALA A 9 25.18 -5.27 -5.15
CA ALA A 9 24.87 -6.42 -5.99
C ALA A 9 24.06 -7.50 -5.23
N HIS A 10 24.40 -7.73 -3.97
CA HIS A 10 23.80 -8.77 -3.13
C HIS A 10 23.42 -8.23 -1.74
N PRO A 11 22.41 -7.35 -1.65
CA PRO A 11 21.96 -6.79 -0.38
C PRO A 11 21.51 -7.89 0.59
N LEU A 12 22.00 -7.84 1.84
CA LEU A 12 21.52 -8.67 2.94
C LEU A 12 21.03 -7.76 4.06
N PHE A 13 19.75 -7.87 4.39
CA PHE A 13 19.14 -7.02 5.40
C PHE A 13 19.57 -7.43 6.82
N PRO A 14 19.91 -6.46 7.69
CA PRO A 14 20.07 -6.73 9.11
C PRO A 14 18.70 -7.03 9.75
N ASP A 15 18.72 -7.65 10.93
CA ASP A 15 17.50 -7.94 11.70
C ASP A 15 16.71 -6.65 11.98
N PRO A 16 15.42 -6.55 11.63
CA PRO A 16 14.58 -5.39 11.91
C PRO A 16 14.58 -4.95 13.38
N ALA A 17 14.83 -5.86 14.33
CA ALA A 17 14.99 -5.53 15.75
C ALA A 17 16.11 -4.51 16.02
N THR A 18 17.09 -4.39 15.11
CA THR A 18 18.23 -3.48 15.21
C THR A 18 17.99 -2.09 14.62
N ALA A 19 16.80 -1.83 14.04
CA ALA A 19 16.49 -0.51 13.48
C ALA A 19 16.57 0.59 14.56
N LEU A 20 16.94 1.79 14.13
CA LEU A 20 17.04 2.96 14.99
C LEU A 20 15.67 3.35 15.58
N SER A 21 15.68 3.92 16.78
CA SER A 21 14.50 4.55 17.38
C SER A 21 14.32 6.01 16.94
N GLU A 22 15.39 6.64 16.44
CA GLU A 22 15.39 8.01 15.94
C GLU A 22 16.42 8.14 14.80
N PRO A 23 15.99 8.39 13.56
CA PRO A 23 14.59 8.38 13.11
C PRO A 23 13.99 6.97 13.20
N ASP A 24 12.72 6.86 13.63
CA ASP A 24 12.08 5.58 13.93
C ASP A 24 12.09 4.63 12.73
N GLY A 25 12.61 3.43 12.94
CA GLY A 25 12.62 2.36 11.96
C GLY A 25 13.74 2.41 10.95
N LEU A 26 14.60 3.44 10.90
CA LEU A 26 15.70 3.47 9.94
C LEU A 26 16.68 2.31 10.21
N LEU A 27 16.85 1.43 9.22
CA LEU A 27 17.49 0.13 9.39
C LEU A 27 18.82 0.02 8.61
N ALA A 28 18.83 0.45 7.34
CA ALA A 28 20.02 0.35 6.49
C ALA A 28 19.99 1.38 5.35
N ALA A 29 21.15 1.59 4.72
CA ALA A 29 21.29 2.39 3.50
C ALA A 29 21.94 1.58 2.36
N GLY A 30 21.75 2.01 1.12
CA GLY A 30 22.37 1.41 -0.07
C GLY A 30 21.63 0.18 -0.60
N GLY A 31 22.35 -0.70 -1.28
CA GLY A 31 21.77 -1.86 -1.97
C GLY A 31 21.22 -1.50 -3.36
N ASN A 32 20.12 -2.13 -3.76
CA ASN A 32 19.46 -1.92 -5.05
C ASN A 32 17.95 -2.15 -4.97
N LEU A 33 17.22 -1.76 -6.02
CA LEU A 33 15.77 -1.96 -6.16
C LEU A 33 15.42 -3.06 -7.17
N SER A 34 16.20 -4.14 -7.17
CA SER A 34 15.85 -5.34 -7.94
C SER A 34 14.59 -6.00 -7.34
N VAL A 35 13.85 -6.74 -8.16
CA VAL A 35 12.67 -7.49 -7.71
C VAL A 35 13.04 -8.40 -6.54
N ALA A 36 14.13 -9.16 -6.64
CA ALA A 36 14.56 -10.08 -5.59
C ALA A 36 14.88 -9.35 -4.26
N THR A 37 15.56 -8.20 -4.33
CA THR A 37 15.87 -7.41 -3.13
C THR A 37 14.61 -6.85 -2.49
N LEU A 38 13.68 -6.30 -3.27
CA LEU A 38 12.42 -5.77 -2.75
C LEU A 38 11.59 -6.86 -2.09
N LEU A 39 11.39 -8.01 -2.76
CA LEU A 39 10.67 -9.13 -2.18
C LEU A 39 11.30 -9.59 -0.86
N SER A 40 12.64 -9.72 -0.82
CA SER A 40 13.36 -10.06 0.39
C SER A 40 13.15 -9.03 1.51
N ALA A 41 13.13 -7.74 1.19
CA ALA A 41 12.86 -6.68 2.16
C ALA A 41 11.44 -6.81 2.74
N TYR A 42 10.42 -6.89 1.88
CA TYR A 42 9.02 -6.96 2.32
C TYR A 42 8.71 -8.21 3.13
N GLN A 43 9.30 -9.35 2.77
CA GLN A 43 9.20 -10.60 3.55
C GLN A 43 9.74 -10.45 4.98
N GLN A 44 10.68 -9.53 5.20
CA GLN A 44 11.27 -9.22 6.51
C GLN A 44 10.60 -8.01 7.17
N GLY A 45 9.51 -7.49 6.61
CA GLY A 45 8.83 -6.30 7.13
C GLY A 45 9.64 -5.01 6.94
N ILE A 46 10.42 -4.93 5.87
CA ILE A 46 11.28 -3.80 5.52
C ILE A 46 10.78 -3.19 4.21
N PHE A 47 10.75 -1.85 4.13
CA PHE A 47 10.39 -1.15 2.89
C PHE A 47 11.39 -0.03 2.57
N PRO A 48 11.62 0.27 1.28
CA PRO A 48 12.44 1.38 0.85
C PRO A 48 11.66 2.71 0.96
N TRP A 49 12.29 3.74 1.52
CA TRP A 49 11.70 5.08 1.56
C TRP A 49 12.80 6.15 1.65
N TYR A 50 12.97 6.95 0.60
CA TYR A 50 14.04 7.94 0.52
C TYR A 50 13.66 9.06 -0.47
N GLU A 51 14.29 10.22 -0.33
CA GLU A 51 14.10 11.36 -1.22
C GLU A 51 15.08 11.33 -2.40
N GLU A 52 14.76 12.08 -3.46
CA GLU A 52 15.67 12.23 -4.60
C GLU A 52 17.03 12.82 -4.13
N GLY A 53 18.12 12.18 -4.57
CA GLY A 53 19.49 12.54 -4.16
C GLY A 53 19.97 11.88 -2.88
N GLN A 54 19.10 11.22 -2.10
CA GLN A 54 19.51 10.35 -1.00
C GLN A 54 19.91 8.97 -1.54
N PRO A 55 20.80 8.23 -0.84
CA PRO A 55 20.93 6.79 -1.08
C PRO A 55 19.60 6.09 -0.75
N ILE A 56 19.40 4.88 -1.29
CA ILE A 56 18.26 4.05 -0.88
C ILE A 56 18.32 3.86 0.63
N LEU A 57 17.24 4.20 1.34
CA LEU A 57 17.08 3.97 2.77
C LEU A 57 16.00 2.93 3.01
N TRP A 58 16.23 2.04 3.97
CA TRP A 58 15.37 0.91 4.30
C TRP A 58 14.86 1.03 5.72
N TRP A 59 13.56 0.77 5.91
CA TRP A 59 12.85 1.10 7.14
C TRP A 59 12.04 -0.08 7.68
N SER A 60 11.96 -0.18 9.01
CA SER A 60 11.08 -1.09 9.75
C SER A 60 10.66 -0.44 11.10
N PRO A 61 9.67 0.48 11.07
CA PRO A 61 9.25 1.29 12.22
C PRO A 61 8.62 0.47 13.34
N ASN A 62 8.59 1.04 14.55
CA ASN A 62 7.93 0.46 15.72
C ASN A 62 7.27 1.57 16.58
N PRO A 63 5.93 1.67 16.59
CA PRO A 63 4.96 0.71 16.06
C PRO A 63 4.82 0.73 14.52
N ARG A 64 4.26 -0.36 13.98
CA ARG A 64 3.84 -0.49 12.58
C ARG A 64 2.35 -0.15 12.46
N ALA A 65 1.98 0.69 11.50
CA ALA A 65 0.58 0.99 11.21
C ALA A 65 -0.04 -0.10 10.32
N VAL A 66 -1.15 -0.68 10.76
CA VAL A 66 -1.81 -1.79 10.06
C VAL A 66 -3.33 -1.66 10.09
N ILE A 67 -4.00 -2.32 9.15
CA ILE A 67 -5.46 -2.45 9.10
C ILE A 67 -5.80 -3.93 8.93
N VAL A 68 -6.68 -4.47 9.78
CA VAL A 68 -7.28 -5.79 9.53
C VAL A 68 -8.40 -5.61 8.49
N PRO A 69 -8.38 -6.32 7.33
CA PRO A 69 -9.35 -6.10 6.26
C PRO A 69 -10.83 -6.13 6.70
N GLU A 70 -11.19 -7.03 7.61
CA GLU A 70 -12.55 -7.15 8.15
C GLU A 70 -12.96 -5.93 9.01
N LYS A 71 -11.99 -5.21 9.59
CA LYS A 71 -12.17 -4.13 10.57
C LYS A 71 -12.07 -2.72 9.97
N ILE A 72 -12.03 -2.59 8.65
CA ILE A 72 -12.01 -1.27 8.01
C ILE A 72 -13.13 -0.37 8.51
N HIS A 73 -12.79 0.90 8.75
CA HIS A 73 -13.77 1.90 9.13
C HIS A 73 -14.46 2.50 7.89
N ILE A 74 -15.72 2.14 7.67
CA ILE A 74 -16.57 2.77 6.65
C ILE A 74 -17.56 3.71 7.32
N SER A 75 -17.34 5.01 7.15
CA SER A 75 -18.26 6.04 7.67
C SER A 75 -19.65 5.96 7.03
N LYS A 76 -20.66 6.49 7.70
CA LYS A 76 -22.06 6.49 7.19
C LYS A 76 -22.19 7.16 5.82
N SER A 77 -21.46 8.26 5.59
CA SER A 77 -21.45 8.97 4.31
C SER A 77 -20.74 8.20 3.21
N LEU A 78 -19.62 7.53 3.53
CA LEU A 78 -18.92 6.66 2.59
C LEU A 78 -19.79 5.46 2.22
N ALA A 79 -20.42 4.79 3.20
CA ALA A 79 -21.32 3.68 2.96
C ALA A 79 -22.50 4.06 2.05
N LYS A 80 -23.05 5.28 2.21
CA LYS A 80 -24.09 5.81 1.31
C LYS A 80 -23.56 5.99 -0.11
N THR A 81 -22.33 6.47 -0.26
CA THR A 81 -21.67 6.67 -1.56
C THR A 81 -21.40 5.33 -2.25
N LEU A 82 -20.85 4.36 -1.52
CA LEU A 82 -20.61 3.00 -2.01
C LEU A 82 -21.90 2.35 -2.52
N ARG A 83 -23.00 2.41 -1.75
CA ARG A 83 -24.29 1.85 -2.17
C ARG A 83 -24.94 2.55 -3.37
N ARG A 84 -24.66 3.84 -3.57
CA ARG A 84 -25.20 4.58 -4.72
C ARG A 84 -24.55 4.12 -6.03
N GLY A 85 -23.31 3.64 -5.98
CA GLY A 85 -22.55 3.28 -7.17
C GLY A 85 -22.35 4.48 -8.11
N GLY A 86 -22.40 4.22 -9.41
CA GLY A 86 -22.16 5.24 -10.45
C GLY A 86 -20.67 5.48 -10.73
N TYR A 87 -19.84 4.50 -10.37
CA TYR A 87 -18.40 4.46 -10.62
C TYR A 87 -18.02 3.03 -10.99
N ARG A 88 -16.81 2.83 -11.49
CA ARG A 88 -16.23 1.51 -11.74
C ARG A 88 -14.97 1.35 -10.92
N VAL A 89 -14.80 0.20 -10.28
CA VAL A 89 -13.53 -0.20 -9.65
C VAL A 89 -12.95 -1.37 -10.42
N THR A 90 -11.66 -1.28 -10.75
CA THR A 90 -10.90 -2.38 -11.34
C THR A 90 -9.62 -2.61 -10.56
N THR A 91 -8.90 -3.68 -10.91
CA THR A 91 -7.57 -3.93 -10.39
C THR A 91 -6.66 -4.43 -11.52
N ASP A 92 -5.38 -4.08 -11.43
CA ASP A 92 -4.32 -4.46 -12.37
C ASP A 92 -4.56 -4.05 -13.83
N GLN A 93 -5.44 -3.08 -14.07
CA GLN A 93 -5.73 -2.59 -15.43
C GLN A 93 -4.93 -1.35 -15.81
N ALA A 94 -4.40 -0.61 -14.82
CA ALA A 94 -3.68 0.62 -15.07
C ALA A 94 -2.61 0.92 -14.01
N PHE A 95 -1.83 -0.10 -13.61
CA PHE A 95 -0.80 0.01 -12.56
C PHE A 95 0.14 1.21 -12.77
N GLU A 96 0.71 1.32 -13.98
CA GLU A 96 1.60 2.43 -14.33
C GLU A 96 0.91 3.80 -14.15
N ARG A 97 -0.38 3.94 -14.53
CA ARG A 97 -1.11 5.19 -14.35
C ARG A 97 -1.39 5.49 -12.89
N VAL A 98 -1.62 4.46 -12.07
CA VAL A 98 -1.83 4.61 -10.62
C VAL A 98 -0.56 5.08 -9.93
N ILE A 99 0.58 4.40 -10.15
CA ILE A 99 1.84 4.78 -9.48
C ILE A 99 2.32 6.16 -9.91
N ASN A 100 2.19 6.51 -11.20
CA ASN A 100 2.50 7.86 -11.68
C ASN A 100 1.58 8.91 -11.03
N ALA A 101 0.28 8.63 -10.89
CA ALA A 101 -0.64 9.55 -10.22
C ALA A 101 -0.34 9.69 -8.70
N CYS A 102 0.17 8.64 -8.05
CA CYS A 102 0.68 8.71 -6.68
C CYS A 102 1.97 9.53 -6.56
N ALA A 103 2.77 9.61 -7.64
CA ALA A 103 4.00 10.39 -7.72
C ALA A 103 3.76 11.88 -8.03
N GLU A 104 2.53 12.27 -8.41
CA GLU A 104 2.23 13.68 -8.64
C GLU A 104 2.24 14.47 -7.33
N PRO A 105 2.67 15.75 -7.35
CA PRO A 105 2.59 16.62 -6.19
C PRO A 105 1.16 16.71 -5.66
N ARG A 106 0.99 16.54 -4.34
CA ARG A 106 -0.33 16.71 -3.72
C ARG A 106 -0.66 18.21 -3.57
N PRO A 107 -1.94 18.60 -3.64
CA PRO A 107 -2.35 19.99 -3.49
C PRO A 107 -1.78 20.68 -2.24
N GLU A 108 -1.70 19.96 -1.11
CA GLU A 108 -1.11 20.47 0.14
C GLU A 108 0.39 20.81 0.03
N HIS A 109 1.14 20.17 -0.88
CA HIS A 109 2.57 20.40 -1.08
C HIS A 109 2.86 21.50 -2.11
N LEU A 110 1.88 21.89 -2.92
CA LEU A 110 2.01 23.00 -3.88
C LEU A 110 2.13 24.36 -3.19
N GLU A 111 1.76 24.45 -1.91
CA GLU A 111 1.91 25.66 -1.09
C GLU A 111 3.35 25.87 -0.56
N ARG A 112 4.28 24.92 -0.78
CA ARG A 112 5.70 24.99 -0.37
C ARG A 112 6.64 24.67 -1.55
N PRO A 113 6.91 25.65 -2.43
CA PRO A 113 7.81 25.43 -3.56
C PRO A 113 9.24 25.13 -3.08
N GLY A 114 9.77 23.95 -3.43
CA GLY A 114 11.18 23.57 -3.19
C GLY A 114 11.42 22.33 -2.32
N GLU A 115 10.39 21.77 -1.68
CA GLU A 115 10.46 20.46 -1.01
C GLU A 115 10.10 19.34 -2.00
N SER A 116 10.85 18.23 -2.01
CA SER A 116 10.54 17.06 -2.86
C SER A 116 9.11 16.60 -2.59
N HIS A 117 8.23 16.77 -3.57
CA HIS A 117 6.78 16.66 -3.37
C HIS A 117 6.25 15.23 -3.16
N THR A 118 7.09 14.23 -3.42
CA THR A 118 6.85 12.80 -3.19
C THR A 118 8.19 12.08 -3.07
N TRP A 119 8.22 10.93 -2.39
CA TRP A 119 9.36 10.02 -2.35
C TRP A 119 9.39 9.05 -3.56
N ILE A 120 8.32 9.04 -4.36
CA ILE A 120 8.17 8.12 -5.49
C ILE A 120 8.92 8.68 -6.71
N SER A 121 10.24 8.46 -6.73
CA SER A 121 11.12 8.84 -7.83
C SER A 121 10.91 7.99 -9.09
N PRO A 122 11.43 8.39 -10.26
CA PRO A 122 11.40 7.56 -11.47
C PRO A 122 12.01 6.16 -11.28
N GLU A 123 13.03 6.04 -10.43
CA GLU A 123 13.66 4.76 -10.10
C GLU A 123 12.69 3.86 -9.31
N MET A 124 11.98 4.43 -8.33
CA MET A 124 10.93 3.73 -7.59
C MET A 124 9.80 3.29 -8.53
N ILE A 125 9.33 4.18 -9.41
CA ILE A 125 8.28 3.83 -10.40
C ILE A 125 8.72 2.62 -11.23
N ALA A 126 9.92 2.65 -11.79
CA ALA A 126 10.45 1.54 -12.58
C ALA A 126 10.57 0.24 -11.76
N ALA A 127 10.99 0.33 -10.50
CA ALA A 127 11.13 -0.84 -9.63
C ALA A 127 9.78 -1.52 -9.33
N TYR A 128 8.74 -0.75 -9.06
CA TYR A 128 7.41 -1.30 -8.75
C TYR A 128 6.66 -1.75 -10.00
N ILE A 129 6.93 -1.14 -11.17
CA ILE A 129 6.46 -1.70 -12.45
C ILE A 129 7.07 -3.09 -12.67
N ARG A 130 8.36 -3.29 -12.41
CA ARG A 130 8.98 -4.63 -12.49
C ARG A 130 8.36 -5.62 -11.50
N LEU A 131 7.97 -5.18 -10.30
CA LEU A 131 7.24 -6.01 -9.34
C LEU A 131 5.84 -6.36 -9.82
N PHE A 132 5.14 -5.44 -10.48
CA PHE A 132 3.84 -5.67 -11.09
C PHE A 132 3.94 -6.68 -12.24
N GLU A 133 4.91 -6.49 -13.14
CA GLU A 133 5.20 -7.42 -14.25
C GLU A 133 5.58 -8.82 -13.76
N ALA A 134 6.25 -8.90 -12.60
CA ALA A 134 6.57 -10.15 -11.93
C ALA A 134 5.38 -10.77 -11.15
N GLY A 135 4.24 -10.09 -11.07
CA GLY A 135 3.02 -10.59 -10.43
C GLY A 135 2.97 -10.43 -8.91
N HIS A 136 3.78 -9.55 -8.33
CA HIS A 136 3.85 -9.31 -6.88
C HIS A 136 3.23 -8.00 -6.44
N ALA A 137 3.27 -6.97 -7.28
CA ALA A 137 2.59 -5.71 -7.03
C ALA A 137 1.25 -5.68 -7.74
N HIS A 138 0.27 -5.01 -7.12
CA HIS A 138 -1.08 -4.89 -7.61
C HIS A 138 -1.60 -3.47 -7.43
N SER A 139 -2.51 -3.04 -8.31
CA SER A 139 -3.17 -1.75 -8.23
C SER A 139 -4.68 -1.90 -8.14
N VAL A 140 -5.35 -0.95 -7.48
CA VAL A 140 -6.81 -0.82 -7.49
C VAL A 140 -7.15 0.56 -8.05
N GLU A 141 -8.00 0.58 -9.07
CA GLU A 141 -8.33 1.79 -9.82
C GLU A 141 -9.78 2.19 -9.60
N TYR A 142 -10.02 3.46 -9.29
CA TYR A 142 -11.34 4.07 -9.25
C TYR A 142 -11.57 4.91 -10.51
N TRP A 143 -12.64 4.58 -11.23
CA TRP A 143 -13.04 5.24 -12.47
C TRP A 143 -14.38 5.94 -12.32
N LEU A 144 -14.44 7.19 -12.78
CA LEU A 144 -15.66 7.97 -12.91
C LEU A 144 -15.73 8.49 -14.35
N ASP A 145 -16.81 8.20 -15.07
CA ASP A 145 -16.98 8.58 -16.48
C ASP A 145 -15.76 8.23 -17.35
N ASP A 146 -15.22 7.02 -17.17
CA ASP A 146 -14.00 6.47 -17.79
C ASP A 146 -12.68 7.22 -17.50
N GLN A 147 -12.71 8.19 -16.59
CA GLN A 147 -11.52 8.86 -16.08
C GLN A 147 -10.99 8.17 -14.82
N LEU A 148 -9.66 8.01 -14.74
CA LEU A 148 -9.00 7.49 -13.56
C LEU A 148 -8.93 8.59 -12.49
N CYS A 149 -9.86 8.53 -11.54
CA CYS A 149 -10.09 9.59 -10.54
C CYS A 149 -9.55 9.24 -9.14
N GLY A 150 -9.02 8.04 -8.94
CA GLY A 150 -8.34 7.65 -7.72
C GLY A 150 -7.82 6.22 -7.81
N GLY A 151 -7.05 5.81 -6.83
CA GLY A 151 -6.51 4.47 -6.79
C GLY A 151 -5.39 4.33 -5.77
N LEU A 152 -4.87 3.12 -5.67
CA LEU A 152 -3.77 2.76 -4.80
C LEU A 152 -2.99 1.60 -5.41
N TYR A 153 -1.76 1.41 -4.96
CA TYR A 153 -0.98 0.22 -5.29
C TYR A 153 -0.30 -0.34 -4.03
N GLY A 154 0.11 -1.61 -4.12
CA GLY A 154 0.80 -2.31 -3.05
C GLY A 154 1.29 -3.67 -3.49
N LEU A 155 1.86 -4.44 -2.56
CA LEU A 155 2.38 -5.78 -2.81
C LEU A 155 1.59 -6.82 -2.04
N ALA A 156 1.36 -7.99 -2.65
CA ALA A 156 0.84 -9.16 -1.97
C ALA A 156 2.02 -10.01 -1.45
N MET A 157 2.14 -10.12 -0.13
CA MET A 157 3.13 -10.93 0.58
C MET A 157 2.41 -12.04 1.31
N GLY A 158 2.25 -13.17 0.61
CA GLY A 158 1.37 -14.25 1.03
C GLY A 158 -0.06 -13.77 1.23
N ASN A 159 -0.55 -13.78 2.48
CA ASN A 159 -1.87 -13.25 2.84
C ASN A 159 -1.82 -11.91 3.59
N VAL A 160 -0.72 -11.16 3.45
CA VAL A 160 -0.58 -9.76 3.88
C VAL A 160 -0.48 -8.86 2.65
N PHE A 161 -1.19 -7.74 2.64
CA PHE A 161 -1.08 -6.74 1.58
C PHE A 161 -0.33 -5.50 2.09
N CYS A 162 0.86 -5.23 1.55
CA CYS A 162 1.63 -4.03 1.85
C CYS A 162 1.18 -2.88 0.95
N GLY A 163 0.34 -1.98 1.46
CA GLY A 163 -0.16 -0.83 0.71
C GLY A 163 0.89 0.27 0.65
N GLU A 164 1.24 0.76 -0.53
CA GLU A 164 2.38 1.69 -0.70
C GLU A 164 1.95 3.15 -0.73
N SER A 165 1.04 3.47 -1.64
CA SER A 165 0.53 4.83 -1.77
C SER A 165 -0.83 4.81 -2.47
N MET A 166 -1.54 5.92 -2.31
CA MET A 166 -2.84 6.16 -2.91
C MET A 166 -2.97 7.61 -3.35
N PHE A 167 -3.83 7.84 -4.35
CA PHE A 167 -4.15 9.17 -4.85
C PHE A 167 -5.67 9.33 -5.01
N SER A 168 -6.13 10.59 -4.98
CA SER A 168 -7.54 10.92 -5.13
C SER A 168 -7.69 12.24 -5.88
N ARG A 169 -8.39 12.21 -7.01
CA ARG A 169 -8.75 13.38 -7.83
C ARG A 169 -10.24 13.71 -7.77
N ALA A 170 -11.05 12.82 -7.19
CA ALA A 170 -12.45 13.05 -6.88
C ALA A 170 -12.76 12.77 -5.41
N SER A 171 -13.88 13.31 -4.92
CA SER A 171 -14.31 13.09 -3.54
C SER A 171 -14.51 11.59 -3.27
N ASN A 172 -13.93 11.10 -2.17
CA ASN A 172 -13.95 9.70 -1.74
C ASN A 172 -13.31 8.68 -2.69
N ALA A 173 -12.65 9.07 -3.79
CA ALA A 173 -12.15 8.12 -4.77
C ALA A 173 -11.15 7.11 -4.17
N SER A 174 -10.13 7.57 -3.45
CA SER A 174 -9.17 6.67 -2.76
C SER A 174 -9.85 5.81 -1.69
N LYS A 175 -10.79 6.38 -0.92
CA LYS A 175 -11.54 5.65 0.13
C LYS A 175 -12.42 4.56 -0.45
N ILE A 176 -13.03 4.80 -1.61
CA ILE A 176 -13.83 3.80 -2.34
C ILE A 176 -12.91 2.68 -2.85
N ALA A 177 -11.80 3.02 -3.52
CA ALA A 177 -10.81 2.04 -3.98
C ALA A 177 -10.30 1.17 -2.82
N PHE A 178 -9.93 1.80 -1.70
CA PHE A 178 -9.48 1.11 -0.49
C PHE A 178 -10.57 0.22 0.13
N SER A 179 -11.83 0.68 0.15
CA SER A 179 -12.95 -0.13 0.65
C SER A 179 -13.19 -1.38 -0.19
N HIS A 180 -13.08 -1.26 -1.52
CA HIS A 180 -13.17 -2.41 -2.44
C HIS A 180 -11.99 -3.37 -2.26
N LEU A 181 -10.77 -2.84 -2.16
CA LEU A 181 -9.58 -3.64 -1.85
C LEU A 181 -9.80 -4.45 -0.58
N ALA A 182 -10.05 -3.79 0.55
CA ALA A 182 -10.13 -4.44 1.84
C ALA A 182 -11.25 -5.49 1.90
N LYS A 183 -12.42 -5.24 1.28
CA LYS A 183 -13.46 -6.27 1.16
C LYS A 183 -13.09 -7.44 0.25
N GLY A 184 -12.33 -7.19 -0.82
CA GLY A 184 -11.80 -8.25 -1.67
C GLY A 184 -10.77 -9.11 -0.94
N LEU A 185 -9.84 -8.47 -0.24
CA LEU A 185 -8.80 -9.08 0.57
C LEU A 185 -9.39 -9.93 1.72
N GLU A 186 -10.36 -9.38 2.47
CA GLU A 186 -11.09 -10.10 3.53
C GLU A 186 -11.66 -11.42 3.00
N LYS A 187 -12.38 -11.39 1.87
CA LYS A 187 -13.00 -12.58 1.28
C LYS A 187 -12.00 -13.55 0.67
N ALA A 188 -10.83 -13.07 0.28
CA ALA A 188 -9.75 -13.89 -0.27
C ALA A 188 -8.90 -14.55 0.82
N GLY A 189 -9.09 -14.20 2.10
CA GLY A 189 -8.33 -14.76 3.21
C GLY A 189 -7.07 -13.99 3.60
N PHE A 190 -6.94 -12.74 3.15
CA PHE A 190 -5.89 -11.85 3.65
C PHE A 190 -6.18 -11.44 5.10
N VAL A 191 -5.14 -11.44 5.92
CA VAL A 191 -5.25 -11.21 7.36
C VAL A 191 -4.87 -9.79 7.76
N LEU A 192 -4.08 -9.10 6.93
CA LEU A 192 -3.55 -7.79 7.28
C LEU A 192 -3.27 -6.93 6.05
N ILE A 193 -3.50 -5.62 6.19
CA ILE A 193 -3.02 -4.58 5.29
C ILE A 193 -1.95 -3.79 6.06
N ASP A 194 -0.71 -3.87 5.61
CA ASP A 194 0.38 -3.03 6.13
C ASP A 194 0.26 -1.63 5.52
N CYS A 195 0.28 -0.63 6.40
CA CYS A 195 0.21 0.79 6.05
C CYS A 195 1.46 1.55 6.50
N GLN A 196 2.52 0.83 6.88
CA GLN A 196 3.82 1.33 7.32
C GLN A 196 3.74 2.31 8.49
N VAL A 197 3.54 3.59 8.19
CA VAL A 197 3.54 4.71 9.13
C VAL A 197 2.14 5.30 9.22
N GLU A 198 1.69 5.55 10.44
CA GLU A 198 0.36 6.08 10.69
C GLU A 198 0.19 7.50 10.13
N ASN A 199 -1.05 7.83 9.76
CA ASN A 199 -1.47 9.21 9.48
C ASN A 199 -2.98 9.34 9.71
N ASP A 200 -3.46 10.57 9.81
CA ASP A 200 -4.88 10.87 10.07
C ASP A 200 -5.84 10.25 9.04
N HIS A 201 -5.40 10.14 7.78
CA HIS A 201 -6.21 9.52 6.73
C HIS A 201 -6.41 8.03 6.98
N LEU A 202 -5.33 7.29 7.25
CA LEU A 202 -5.36 5.86 7.56
C LEU A 202 -6.10 5.57 8.87
N ASN A 203 -5.91 6.41 9.89
CA ASN A 203 -6.64 6.32 11.16
C ASN A 203 -8.15 6.45 10.93
N SER A 204 -8.57 7.35 10.03
CA SER A 204 -9.99 7.46 9.64
C SER A 204 -10.55 6.22 8.91
N LEU A 205 -9.67 5.35 8.39
CA LEU A 205 -10.00 4.07 7.74
C LEU A 205 -9.86 2.87 8.70
N GLY A 206 -9.53 3.09 9.96
CA GLY A 206 -9.41 2.04 10.98
C GLY A 206 -7.99 1.50 11.16
N ALA A 207 -6.96 2.27 10.78
CA ALA A 207 -5.59 1.91 11.10
C ALA A 207 -5.36 1.85 12.62
N GLN A 208 -4.51 0.91 13.02
CA GLN A 208 -4.09 0.69 14.38
C GLN A 208 -2.57 0.49 14.42
N ALA A 209 -1.97 0.88 15.55
CA ALA A 209 -0.58 0.57 15.84
C ALA A 209 -0.44 -0.91 16.24
N MET A 210 0.57 -1.57 15.70
CA MET A 210 0.97 -2.95 16.01
C MET A 210 2.46 -2.95 16.36
N ALA A 211 2.88 -3.72 17.37
CA ALA A 211 4.30 -3.84 17.64
C ALA A 211 5.01 -4.47 16.44
N ARG A 212 6.20 -3.98 16.09
CA ARG A 212 6.98 -4.51 14.96
C ARG A 212 7.18 -6.02 15.03
N GLU A 213 7.43 -6.55 16.23
CA GLU A 213 7.61 -7.98 16.47
C GLU A 213 6.36 -8.79 16.12
N ASP A 214 5.17 -8.31 16.49
CA ASP A 214 3.89 -8.93 16.15
C ASP A 214 3.64 -8.90 14.64
N PHE A 215 3.98 -7.77 13.98
CA PHE A 215 3.86 -7.63 12.53
C PHE A 215 4.76 -8.63 11.78
N ILE A 216 6.03 -8.75 12.20
CA ILE A 216 6.98 -9.69 11.61
C ILE A 216 6.55 -11.14 11.86
N ALA A 217 5.99 -11.45 13.04
CA ALA A 217 5.43 -12.77 13.31
C ALA A 217 4.32 -13.13 12.32
N ILE A 218 3.40 -12.20 12.03
CA ILE A 218 2.33 -12.40 11.04
C ILE A 218 2.92 -12.59 9.63
N LEU A 219 3.93 -11.81 9.23
CA LEU A 219 4.58 -11.97 7.92
C LEU A 219 5.25 -13.35 7.77
N ASN A 220 5.89 -13.84 8.83
CA ASN A 220 6.51 -15.17 8.83
C ASN A 220 5.46 -16.28 8.69
N GLU A 221 4.31 -16.16 9.35
CA GLU A 221 3.19 -17.09 9.17
C GLU A 221 2.59 -17.02 7.76
N ALA A 222 2.65 -15.85 7.12
CA ALA A 222 2.16 -15.61 5.77
C ALA A 222 3.11 -16.10 4.66
N ALA A 223 4.40 -16.33 4.96
CA ALA A 223 5.46 -16.52 3.96
C ALA A 223 5.22 -17.69 2.98
N ASP A 224 4.61 -18.78 3.46
CA ASP A 224 4.32 -19.98 2.65
C ASP A 224 2.89 -20.01 2.11
N ILE A 225 2.07 -18.98 2.40
CA ILE A 225 0.70 -18.89 1.93
C ILE A 225 0.71 -18.30 0.52
N THR A 226 0.09 -18.97 -0.44
CA THR A 226 -0.13 -18.41 -1.78
C THR A 226 -1.62 -18.16 -1.98
N ILE A 227 -1.98 -16.92 -2.28
CA ILE A 227 -3.35 -16.52 -2.63
C ILE A 227 -3.31 -15.87 -4.00
N ASP A 228 -4.14 -16.38 -4.92
CA ASP A 228 -4.34 -15.72 -6.20
C ASP A 228 -4.96 -14.34 -5.99
N TRP A 229 -4.43 -13.33 -6.69
CA TRP A 229 -4.93 -11.97 -6.57
C TRP A 229 -6.45 -11.90 -6.85
N PRO A 230 -7.27 -11.39 -5.91
CA PRO A 230 -8.73 -11.59 -5.94
C PRO A 230 -9.44 -10.59 -6.86
N THR A 231 -9.08 -10.59 -8.14
CA THR A 231 -9.53 -9.64 -9.17
C THR A 231 -11.04 -9.46 -9.20
N LYS A 232 -11.79 -10.58 -9.12
CA LYS A 232 -13.26 -10.59 -9.18
C LYS A 232 -13.93 -10.09 -7.89
N LEU A 233 -13.23 -10.15 -6.75
CA LEU A 233 -13.77 -9.71 -5.45
C LEU A 233 -13.54 -8.21 -5.23
N ILE A 234 -12.48 -7.66 -5.83
CA ILE A 234 -12.15 -6.23 -5.78
C ILE A 234 -12.95 -5.44 -6.83
N SER A 235 -13.00 -5.94 -8.06
CA SER A 235 -13.61 -5.20 -9.18
C SER A 235 -15.12 -5.12 -9.07
N THR A 236 -15.70 -3.97 -9.40
CA THR A 236 -17.16 -3.84 -9.60
C THR A 236 -17.56 -4.67 -10.82
N LYS A 237 -18.71 -5.32 -10.77
CA LYS A 237 -19.27 -5.98 -11.97
C LYS A 237 -19.64 -4.91 -13.00
N VAL A 238 -19.37 -5.17 -14.27
CA VAL A 238 -20.09 -4.47 -15.34
C VAL A 238 -21.55 -4.91 -15.22
N SER A 239 -22.44 -4.00 -14.78
CA SER A 239 -23.89 -4.17 -14.56
C SER A 239 -24.49 -5.40 -15.26
N THR A 240 -25.03 -6.37 -14.53
CA THR A 240 -26.37 -6.26 -13.94
C THR A 240 -26.42 -6.72 -12.46
N GLU A 241 -26.91 -5.82 -11.59
CA GLU A 241 -27.31 -6.06 -10.19
C GLU A 241 -26.18 -6.41 -9.18
N GLU A 242 -25.71 -5.39 -8.44
CA GLU A 242 -24.88 -5.57 -7.23
C GLU A 242 -25.76 -5.84 -6.00
N ASP A 243 -25.25 -6.63 -5.04
CA ASP A 243 -25.89 -6.85 -3.75
C ASP A 243 -25.75 -5.58 -2.87
N PRO A 244 -26.85 -4.86 -2.59
CA PRO A 244 -26.81 -3.61 -1.81
C PRO A 244 -26.38 -3.80 -0.35
N HIS A 245 -26.22 -5.04 0.13
CA HIS A 245 -25.84 -5.35 1.51
C HIS A 245 -24.32 -5.47 1.75
N LEU A 246 -23.47 -5.34 0.72
CA LEU A 246 -22.01 -5.47 0.83
C LEU A 246 -21.34 -4.42 1.73
N TYR A 247 -21.93 -3.23 1.87
CA TYR A 247 -21.35 -2.11 2.62
C TYR A 247 -22.28 -1.66 3.75
N LYS A 248 -22.25 -2.39 4.87
CA LYS A 248 -22.86 -1.95 6.14
C LYS A 248 -21.93 -0.94 6.82
N ALA A 249 -22.50 0.16 7.30
CA ALA A 249 -21.75 1.13 8.09
C ALA A 249 -21.40 0.53 9.45
N ASN A 250 -20.23 0.88 9.99
CA ASN A 250 -19.90 0.56 11.38
C ASN A 250 -20.76 1.44 12.31
N ASN A 251 -21.25 0.86 13.41
CA ASN A 251 -22.09 1.54 14.40
C ASN A 251 -21.28 2.51 15.26
#